data_AF-A0A1F2X353-F1
#
_entry.id   AF-A0A1F2X353-F1
#
_cell.length_a   1.000
_cell.length_b   1.000
_cell.length_c   1.000
_cell.angle_alpha   90.00
_cell.angle_beta   90.00
_cell.angle_gamma   90.00
#
_symmetry.space_group_name_H-M   'P 1'
#
loop_
_entity.id
_entity.type
_entity.pdbx_description
1 polymer ?
#
loop_
_entity_poly.entity_id
_entity_poly.type
_entity_poly.pdbx_seq_one_letter_code
_entity_poly.pdbx_strand_id
1 'polypeptide(L)'
;MPRHPSLRCTYHLVLGITSGFAVGAFVWMISGSDRLFWPYPVAGIVVMTAATLALARWKGGRLVHLLWIPVALFLALMAMVAIALRNFT
;
A
#
# COMPACT_ATOMS: atom_id res chain seq x y z
N MET A 1 1.60 -11.88 22.99
CA MET A 1 1.93 -10.48 22.61
C MET A 1 3.35 -10.47 22.05
N PRO A 2 3.66 -9.86 20.89
CA PRO A 2 4.99 -9.94 20.32
C PRO A 2 6.01 -9.25 21.23
N ARG A 3 7.13 -9.93 21.51
CA ARG A 3 8.14 -9.58 22.52
C ARG A 3 9.12 -8.46 22.11
N HIS A 4 8.97 -7.85 20.94
CA HIS A 4 9.90 -6.83 20.43
C HIS A 4 9.20 -5.60 19.83
N PRO A 5 9.32 -4.41 20.45
CA PRO A 5 8.69 -3.19 19.96
C PRO A 5 9.24 -2.72 18.61
N SER A 6 10.50 -3.07 18.28
CA SER A 6 11.13 -2.76 16.99
C SER A 6 10.45 -3.47 15.81
N LEU A 7 10.18 -4.78 15.91
CA LEU A 7 9.51 -5.56 14.87
C LEU A 7 8.10 -5.05 14.57
N ARG A 8 7.38 -4.60 15.60
CA ARG A 8 6.05 -4.01 15.45
C ARG A 8 6.11 -2.67 14.73
N CYS A 9 7.11 -1.84 15.03
CA CYS A 9 7.34 -0.57 14.33
C CYS A 9 7.69 -0.80 12.84
N THR A 10 8.64 -1.69 12.56
CA THR A 10 9.03 -2.05 11.19
C THR A 10 7.84 -2.58 10.40
N TYR A 11 7.03 -3.45 11.00
CA TYR A 11 5.81 -3.97 10.37
C TYR A 11 4.83 -2.84 9.98
N HIS A 12 4.57 -1.89 10.88
CA HIS A 12 3.68 -0.77 10.60
C HIS A 12 4.23 0.17 9.51
N LEU A 13 5.54 0.40 9.48
CA LEU A 13 6.19 1.20 8.43
C LEU A 13 6.11 0.50 7.06
N VAL A 14 6.50 -0.77 6.99
CA VAL A 14 6.44 -1.55 5.74
C VAL A 14 5.00 -1.60 5.21
N LEU A 15 4.03 -1.76 6.09
CA LEU A 15 2.63 -1.78 5.70
C LEU A 15 2.15 -0.42 5.19
N GLY A 16 2.50 0.67 5.88
CA GLY A 16 2.16 2.03 5.46
C GLY A 16 2.76 2.40 4.10
N ILE A 17 4.01 2.00 3.87
CA ILE A 17 4.71 2.23 2.61
C ILE A 17 4.09 1.40 1.48
N THR A 18 3.90 0.10 1.68
CA THR A 18 3.36 -0.78 0.62
C THR A 18 1.92 -0.45 0.27
N SER A 19 1.07 -0.20 1.27
CA SER A 19 -0.33 0.23 1.06
C SER A 19 -0.40 1.61 0.41
N GLY A 20 0.43 2.55 0.85
CA GLY A 20 0.48 3.88 0.26
C GLY A 20 0.97 3.88 -1.19
N PHE A 21 1.99 3.08 -1.50
CA PHE A 21 2.46 2.90 -2.87
C PHE A 21 1.35 2.31 -3.75
N ALA A 22 0.70 1.24 -3.30
CA ALA A 22 -0.38 0.58 -4.03
C ALA A 22 -1.55 1.54 -4.31
N VAL A 23 -1.99 2.29 -3.30
CA VAL A 23 -3.06 3.29 -3.46
C VAL A 23 -2.64 4.41 -4.41
N GLY A 24 -1.43 4.96 -4.25
CA GLY A 24 -0.93 6.02 -5.12
C GLY A 24 -0.78 5.57 -6.58
N ALA A 25 -0.23 4.38 -6.82
CA ALA A 25 -0.11 3.80 -8.15
C ALA A 25 -1.49 3.54 -8.78
N PHE A 26 -2.45 3.06 -8.00
CA PHE A 26 -3.82 2.87 -8.46
C PHE A 26 -4.50 4.20 -8.81
N VAL A 27 -4.37 5.21 -7.96
CA VAL A 27 -4.89 6.56 -8.21
C VAL A 27 -4.31 7.16 -9.49
N TRP A 28 -3.01 6.98 -9.74
CA TRP A 28 -2.40 7.39 -11.00
C TRP A 28 -3.04 6.66 -12.20
N MET A 29 -3.15 5.33 -12.12
CA MET A 29 -3.71 4.49 -13.19
C MET A 29 -5.14 4.88 -13.56
N ILE A 30 -6.01 5.14 -12.57
CA ILE A 30 -7.40 5.56 -12.81
C ILE A 30 -7.54 7.04 -13.19
N SER A 31 -6.55 7.87 -12.84
CA SER A 31 -6.59 9.30 -13.19
C SER A 31 -6.41 9.56 -14.68
N GLY A 32 -5.97 8.55 -15.45
CA GLY A 32 -5.72 8.69 -16.89
C GLY A 32 -4.70 9.77 -17.22
N SER A 33 -3.83 10.12 -16.27
CA SER A 33 -2.92 11.24 -16.39
C SER A 33 -1.61 10.82 -17.04
N ASP A 34 -1.23 11.49 -18.14
CA ASP A 34 0.12 11.39 -18.72
C ASP A 34 1.21 12.04 -17.84
N ARG A 35 0.85 12.57 -16.66
CA ARG A 35 1.78 13.20 -15.73
C ARG A 35 2.68 12.16 -15.07
N LEU A 36 3.83 12.64 -14.57
CA LEU A 36 4.81 11.84 -13.83
C LEU A 36 4.10 10.91 -12.84
N PHE A 37 4.46 9.62 -12.89
CA PHE A 37 3.96 8.57 -12.00
C PHE A 37 4.30 8.88 -10.54
N TRP A 38 5.55 9.24 -10.25
CA TRP A 38 6.14 9.32 -8.90
C TRP A 38 5.41 10.16 -7.83
N PRO A 39 4.81 11.33 -8.11
CA PRO A 39 4.09 12.11 -7.12
C PRO A 39 2.94 11.33 -6.46
N TYR A 40 2.25 10.45 -7.21
CA TYR A 40 1.10 9.73 -6.70
C TYR A 40 1.50 8.64 -5.68
N PRO A 41 2.43 7.71 -5.97
CA PRO A 41 2.95 6.80 -4.96
C PRO A 41 3.57 7.50 -3.77
N VAL A 42 4.32 8.59 -3.97
CA VAL A 42 4.95 9.32 -2.86
C VAL A 42 3.89 9.92 -1.94
N ALA A 43 2.86 10.58 -2.49
CA ALA A 43 1.75 11.09 -1.69
C ALA A 43 1.00 9.97 -0.96
N GLY A 44 0.74 8.86 -1.64
CA GLY A 44 0.10 7.69 -1.05
C GLY A 44 0.89 7.10 0.11
N ILE A 45 2.21 6.93 -0.04
CA ILE A 45 3.13 6.44 1.00
C ILE A 45 3.07 7.33 2.23
N VAL A 46 3.17 8.65 2.07
CA VAL A 46 3.16 9.60 3.19
C VAL A 46 1.84 9.52 3.95
N VAL A 47 0.71 9.58 3.23
CA VAL A 47 -0.63 9.54 3.83
C VAL A 47 -0.89 8.21 4.55
N MET A 48 -0.57 7.07 3.93
CA MET A 48 -0.83 5.77 4.55
C MET A 48 0.14 5.42 5.67
N THR A 49 1.39 5.89 5.61
CA THR A 49 2.32 5.72 6.73
C THR A 49 1.85 6.50 7.94
N ALA A 50 1.41 7.75 7.75
CA ALA A 50 0.83 8.55 8.83
C ALA A 50 -0.47 7.93 9.39
N ALA A 51 -1.37 7.46 8.52
CA ALA A 51 -2.60 6.79 8.92
C ALA A 51 -2.34 5.48 9.69
N THR A 52 -1.35 4.69 9.26
CA THR A 52 -0.98 3.44 9.92
C THR A 52 -0.42 3.69 11.33
N LEU A 53 0.42 4.72 11.49
CA LEU A 53 0.91 5.14 12.81
C LEU A 53 -0.22 5.67 13.71
N ALA A 54 -1.16 6.45 13.16
CA ALA A 54 -2.31 6.94 13.89
C ALA A 54 -3.25 5.80 14.36
N LEU A 55 -3.54 4.85 13.46
CA LEU A 55 -4.38 3.67 13.75
C LEU A 55 -3.72 2.72 14.75
N ALA A 56 -2.39 2.54 14.67
CA ALA A 56 -1.63 1.74 15.61
C ALA A 56 -1.70 2.30 17.05
N ARG A 57 -1.83 3.63 17.20
CA ARG A 57 -2.02 4.31 18.49
C ARG A 57 -3.46 4.20 19.02
N TRP A 58 -4.47 4.25 18.15
CA TRP A 58 -5.87 4.41 18.57
C TRP A 58 -6.66 3.11 18.77
N LYS A 59 -6.49 2.08 17.92
CA LYS A 59 -7.45 0.95 17.89
C LYS A 59 -6.84 -0.46 17.84
N GLY A 60 -5.57 -0.62 18.22
CA GLY A 60 -4.97 -1.94 18.51
C GLY A 60 -5.04 -2.96 17.35
N GLY A 61 -4.02 -2.98 16.48
CA GLY A 61 -3.64 -4.11 15.61
C GLY A 61 -4.63 -4.56 14.51
N ARG A 62 -5.92 -4.72 14.79
CA ARG A 62 -6.93 -5.30 13.87
C ARG A 62 -7.22 -4.39 12.68
N LEU A 63 -7.30 -3.08 12.89
CA LEU A 63 -7.47 -2.08 11.83
C LEU A 63 -6.24 -1.92 10.95
N VAL A 64 -5.07 -2.26 11.48
CA VAL A 64 -3.83 -2.24 10.70
C VAL A 64 -3.89 -3.32 9.62
N HIS A 65 -4.47 -4.50 9.90
CA HIS A 65 -4.60 -5.54 8.89
C HIS A 65 -5.52 -5.18 7.72
N LEU A 66 -6.47 -4.26 7.90
CA LEU A 66 -7.31 -3.77 6.80
C LEU A 66 -6.50 -3.00 5.73
N LEU A 67 -5.35 -2.43 6.08
CA LEU A 67 -4.45 -1.77 5.12
C LEU A 67 -3.77 -2.76 4.14
N TRP A 68 -3.82 -4.07 4.41
CA TRP A 68 -3.37 -5.07 3.45
C TRP A 68 -4.32 -5.26 2.27
N ILE A 69 -5.60 -4.91 2.41
CA ILE A 69 -6.59 -5.07 1.34
C ILE A 69 -6.16 -4.32 0.06
N PRO A 70 -5.83 -3.02 0.10
CA PRO A 70 -5.38 -2.32 -1.11
C PRO A 70 -4.07 -2.88 -1.67
N VAL A 71 -3.16 -3.39 -0.82
CA VAL A 71 -1.92 -4.04 -1.27
C VAL A 71 -2.20 -5.33 -2.02
N ALA A 72 -3.04 -6.21 -1.46
CA ALA A 72 -3.41 -7.48 -2.07
C ALA A 72 -4.17 -7.27 -3.37
N LEU A 73 -5.08 -6.28 -3.42
CA LEU A 73 -5.82 -5.92 -4.62
C LEU A 73 -4.88 -5.44 -5.74
N PHE A 74 -3.92 -4.59 -5.40
CA PHE A 74 -2.93 -4.09 -6.36
C PHE A 74 -2.04 -5.22 -6.91
N LEU A 75 -1.56 -6.12 -6.04
CA LEU A 75 -0.77 -7.28 -6.46
C LEU A 75 -1.56 -8.22 -7.37
N ALA A 76 -2.83 -8.49 -7.05
CA ALA A 76 -3.70 -9.30 -7.88
C ALA A 76 -3.94 -8.65 -9.25
N LEU A 77 -4.16 -7.35 -9.29
CA LEU A 77 -4.32 -6.59 -10.54
C LEU A 77 -3.05 -6.68 -11.40
N MET A 78 -1.88 -6.41 -10.83
CA MET A 78 -0.60 -6.48 -11.56
C MET A 78 -0.30 -7.89 -12.04
N ALA A 79 -0.63 -8.92 -11.26
CA ALA A 79 -0.52 -10.31 -11.68
C ALA A 79 -1.43 -10.64 -12.86
N MET A 80 -2.70 -10.19 -12.84
CA MET A 80 -3.62 -10.35 -13.98
C MET A 80 -3.10 -9.64 -15.22
N VAL A 81 -2.59 -8.41 -15.08
CA VAL A 81 -1.98 -7.65 -16.20
C VAL A 81 -0.78 -8.40 -16.76
N ALA A 82 0.11 -8.92 -15.92
CA ALA A 82 1.28 -9.68 -16.36
C ALA A 82 0.90 -10.98 -17.10
N ILE A 83 -0.10 -11.71 -16.59
CA ILE A 83 -0.63 -12.91 -17.26
C ILE A 83 -1.28 -12.55 -18.59
N ALA A 84 -2.07 -11.48 -18.63
CA ALA A 84 -2.69 -11.00 -19.85
C ALA A 84 -1.62 -10.65 -20.89
N LEU A 85 -0.62 -9.85 -20.54
CA LEU A 85 0.48 -9.49 -21.43
C LEU A 85 1.22 -10.72 -21.96
N ARG A 86 1.51 -11.71 -21.10
CA ARG A 86 2.14 -12.97 -21.52
C ARG A 86 1.30 -13.75 -22.55
N ASN A 87 -0.02 -13.67 -22.49
CA ASN A 87 -0.90 -14.34 -23.46
C ASN A 87 -1.01 -13.58 -24.79
N PHE A 88 -0.58 -12.31 -24.84
CA PHE A 88 -0.58 -11.48 -26.05
C PHE A 88 0.80 -11.33 -26.70
N THR A 89 1.86 -11.86 -26.09
CA THR A 89 3.24 -11.95 -26.63
C THR A 89 3.56 -13.39 -27.03
#